data_AF-A0A849TGB6-F1
#
_entry.id   AF-A0A849TGB6-F1
#
_cell.length_a   1.000
_cell.length_b   1.000
_cell.length_c   1.000
_cell.angle_alpha   90.00
_cell.angle_beta   90.00
_cell.angle_gamma   90.00
#
_symmetry.space_group_name_H-M   'P 1'
#
loop_
_entity.id
_entity.type
_entity.pdbx_description
1 polymer ?
#
loop_
_entity_poly.entity_id
_entity_poly.type
_entity_poly.pdbx_seq_one_letter_code
_entity_poly.pdbx_strand_id
1 'polypeptide(L)'
;SGATFNHSGIVSGCASCHNGTTAKGKPTSHVATTAACESCHRSTVTFSGATFNHSGIVSGCASCHNGIKAKGKNTGHFPTTAACETCHRSTITFSGAKMNHTGIISGCAACHNGTYAEGKPSDHPKTSAACETCHTRAGSWSRK
;
A
#
# COMPACT_ATOMS: atom_id res chain seq x y z
N SER A 1 -38.68 26.73 6.75
CA SER A 1 -38.10 26.85 5.40
C SER A 1 -36.60 26.58 5.50
N GLY A 2 -36.09 25.53 4.87
CA GLY A 2 -34.65 25.24 4.87
C GLY A 2 -33.98 25.94 3.70
N ALA A 3 -33.00 26.81 3.97
CA ALA A 3 -32.17 27.38 2.93
C ALA A 3 -31.24 26.30 2.34
N THR A 4 -31.13 26.25 1.02
CA THR A 4 -30.16 25.40 0.31
C THR A 4 -28.92 26.22 -0.05
N PHE A 5 -27.74 25.63 0.16
CA PHE A 5 -26.45 26.25 -0.17
C PHE A 5 -25.96 25.76 -1.54
N ASN A 6 -25.43 26.67 -2.37
CA ASN A 6 -24.87 26.38 -3.68
C ASN A 6 -23.35 26.65 -3.68
N HIS A 7 -22.56 25.70 -4.15
CA HIS A 7 -21.09 25.81 -4.26
C HIS A 7 -20.61 26.58 -5.51
N SER A 8 -21.51 27.03 -6.38
CA SER A 8 -21.17 27.80 -7.59
C SER A 8 -20.33 29.03 -7.26
N GLY A 9 -19.23 29.23 -8.00
CA GLY A 9 -18.31 30.35 -7.81
C GLY A 9 -17.28 30.17 -6.69
N ILE A 10 -17.39 29.14 -5.86
CA ILE A 10 -16.39 28.81 -4.85
C ILE A 10 -15.28 28.00 -5.51
N VAL A 11 -14.03 28.46 -5.38
CA VAL A 11 -12.85 27.78 -5.93
C VAL A 11 -11.72 27.60 -4.90
N SER A 12 -11.83 28.24 -3.73
CA SER A 12 -10.81 28.21 -2.67
C SER A 12 -11.44 28.43 -1.30
N GLY A 13 -10.64 28.28 -0.24
CA GLY A 13 -11.06 28.61 1.13
C GLY A 13 -12.08 27.63 1.72
N CYS A 14 -12.14 26.40 1.20
CA CYS A 14 -13.13 25.40 1.59
C CYS A 14 -13.12 25.11 3.10
N ALA A 15 -11.94 25.15 3.73
CA ALA A 15 -11.75 24.88 5.15
C ALA A 15 -12.44 25.89 6.08
N SER A 16 -12.82 27.08 5.60
CA SER A 16 -13.56 28.06 6.41
C SER A 16 -14.95 27.55 6.80
N CYS A 17 -15.61 26.81 5.90
CA CYS A 17 -16.90 26.17 6.15
C CYS A 17 -16.76 24.68 6.51
N HIS A 18 -15.88 23.93 5.82
CA HIS A 18 -15.66 22.50 6.05
C HIS A 18 -14.68 22.25 7.21
N ASN A 19 -15.03 22.78 8.39
CA ASN A 19 -14.23 22.77 9.60
C ASN A 19 -14.62 21.67 10.60
N GLY A 20 -15.66 20.87 10.30
CA GLY A 20 -16.19 19.83 11.19
C GLY A 20 -17.29 20.31 12.15
N THR A 21 -17.54 21.62 12.21
CA THR A 21 -18.61 22.24 13.01
C THR A 21 -19.69 22.83 12.11
N THR A 22 -19.33 23.72 11.17
CA THR A 22 -20.26 24.38 10.25
C THR A 22 -20.68 23.43 9.12
N ALA A 23 -19.72 22.73 8.54
CA ALA A 23 -19.94 21.67 7.55
C ALA A 23 -18.95 20.52 7.77
N LYS A 24 -19.20 19.40 7.12
CA LYS A 24 -18.37 18.19 7.23
C LYS A 24 -16.92 18.50 6.89
N GLY A 25 -16.01 18.30 7.83
CA GLY A 25 -14.58 18.45 7.63
C GLY A 25 -13.91 17.20 7.05
N LYS A 26 -12.57 17.16 7.15
CA LYS A 26 -11.76 16.00 6.75
C LYS A 26 -12.19 14.76 7.57
N PRO A 27 -12.58 13.64 6.92
CA PRO A 27 -12.85 12.40 7.65
C PRO A 27 -11.55 11.82 8.24
N THR A 28 -11.67 10.87 9.17
CA THR A 28 -10.51 10.17 9.78
C THR A 28 -9.66 9.39 8.77
N SER A 29 -10.25 9.00 7.64
CA SER A 29 -9.56 8.36 6.51
C SER A 29 -8.81 9.35 5.59
N HIS A 30 -8.91 10.65 5.83
CA HIS A 30 -8.18 11.65 5.05
C HIS A 30 -6.67 11.60 5.36
N VAL A 31 -5.84 11.89 4.35
CA VAL A 31 -4.39 12.06 4.55
C VAL A 31 -4.15 13.28 5.45
N ALA A 32 -3.31 13.15 6.48
CA ALA A 32 -2.99 14.29 7.34
C ALA A 32 -2.25 15.36 6.52
N THR A 33 -2.82 16.55 6.41
CA THR A 33 -2.25 17.66 5.63
C THR A 33 -2.79 19.00 6.09
N THR A 34 -1.94 20.02 6.02
CA THR A 34 -2.28 21.44 6.20
C THR A 34 -2.47 22.16 4.87
N ALA A 35 -2.25 21.49 3.73
CA ALA A 35 -2.47 22.05 2.41
C ALA A 35 -3.94 22.47 2.22
N ALA A 36 -4.14 23.49 1.39
CA ALA A 36 -5.46 23.95 0.99
C ALA A 36 -6.21 22.83 0.25
N CYS A 37 -7.54 22.77 0.40
CA CYS A 37 -8.33 21.67 -0.15
C CYS A 37 -8.23 21.58 -1.68
N GLU A 38 -8.28 22.74 -2.31
CA GLU A 38 -8.19 23.02 -3.74
C GLU A 38 -6.82 22.64 -4.36
N SER A 39 -5.78 22.41 -3.55
CA SER A 39 -4.52 21.88 -4.08
C SER A 39 -4.61 20.41 -4.49
N CYS A 40 -5.60 19.69 -3.96
CA CYS A 40 -5.80 18.26 -4.21
C CYS A 40 -7.16 17.97 -4.85
N HIS A 41 -8.21 18.68 -4.45
CA HIS A 41 -9.58 18.47 -4.92
C HIS A 41 -9.97 19.53 -5.95
N ARG A 42 -10.26 19.09 -7.18
CA ARG A 42 -10.62 20.00 -8.29
C ARG A 42 -12.12 20.20 -8.46
N SER A 43 -12.94 19.37 -7.82
CA SER A 43 -14.41 19.40 -7.91
C SER A 43 -15.00 19.92 -6.60
N THR A 44 -15.83 20.95 -6.70
CA THR A 44 -16.58 21.51 -5.56
C THR A 44 -17.94 20.85 -5.33
N VAL A 45 -18.34 19.92 -6.21
CA VAL A 45 -19.64 19.25 -6.15
C VAL A 45 -19.50 17.83 -5.59
N THR A 46 -18.59 17.04 -6.17
CA THR A 46 -18.42 15.63 -5.76
C THR A 46 -17.36 15.48 -4.68
N PHE A 47 -16.40 16.43 -4.60
CA PHE A 47 -15.20 16.41 -3.75
C PHE A 47 -14.40 15.09 -3.81
N SER A 48 -14.70 14.24 -4.79
CA SER A 48 -14.08 12.95 -5.03
C SER A 48 -12.94 13.09 -6.03
N GLY A 49 -11.98 12.16 -5.99
CA GLY A 49 -10.86 12.12 -6.94
C GLY A 49 -9.79 13.17 -6.71
N ALA A 50 -9.17 13.15 -5.52
CA ALA A 50 -8.03 14.00 -5.22
C ALA A 50 -6.77 13.55 -5.97
N THR A 51 -5.97 14.50 -6.43
CA THR A 51 -4.62 14.24 -6.93
C THR A 51 -3.60 14.41 -5.82
N PHE A 52 -2.65 13.48 -5.71
CA PHE A 52 -1.54 13.55 -4.75
C PHE A 52 -0.21 13.38 -5.48
N ASN A 53 0.76 14.24 -5.17
CA ASN A 53 2.11 14.17 -5.72
C ASN A 53 3.06 13.51 -4.71
N HIS A 54 3.72 12.42 -5.13
CA HIS A 54 4.69 11.71 -4.30
C HIS A 54 6.10 12.31 -4.32
N SER A 55 6.31 13.45 -4.99
CA SER A 55 7.60 14.14 -5.05
C SER A 55 8.16 14.41 -3.65
N GLY A 56 9.43 14.06 -3.43
CA GLY A 56 10.12 14.20 -2.15
C GLY A 56 9.82 13.11 -1.11
N ILE A 57 8.89 12.19 -1.38
CA ILE A 57 8.61 11.06 -0.49
C ILE A 57 9.54 9.90 -0.83
N VAL A 58 10.41 9.55 0.11
CA VAL A 58 11.38 8.45 -0.04
C VAL A 58 11.18 7.33 0.98
N SER A 59 10.41 7.55 2.04
CA SER A 59 10.22 6.60 3.14
C SER A 59 8.88 6.79 3.84
N GLY A 60 8.51 5.85 4.72
CA GLY A 60 7.32 5.96 5.56
C GLY A 60 6.00 5.69 4.81
N CYS A 61 6.06 4.99 3.67
CA CYS A 61 4.92 4.77 2.78
C CYS A 61 3.72 4.14 3.50
N ALA A 62 3.99 3.23 4.45
CA ALA A 62 2.98 2.51 5.23
C ALA A 62 2.11 3.42 6.12
N SER A 63 2.57 4.63 6.46
CA SER A 63 1.78 5.60 7.24
C SER A 63 0.53 6.11 6.47
N CYS A 64 0.62 6.12 5.14
CA CYS A 64 -0.47 6.48 4.23
C CYS A 64 -1.09 5.24 3.56
N HIS A 65 -0.27 4.32 3.06
CA HIS A 65 -0.71 3.08 2.39
C HIS A 65 -1.05 1.96 3.38
N ASN A 66 -2.02 2.25 4.26
CA ASN A 66 -2.46 1.36 5.35
C ASN A 66 -3.81 0.67 5.08
N GLY A 67 -4.38 0.84 3.88
CA GLY A 67 -5.70 0.32 3.53
C GLY A 67 -6.87 1.19 3.98
N ILE A 68 -6.62 2.23 4.78
CA ILE A 68 -7.62 3.20 5.23
C ILE A 68 -7.46 4.52 4.47
N LYS A 69 -6.27 5.12 4.50
CA LYS A 69 -6.00 6.43 3.87
C LYS A 69 -5.65 6.30 2.39
N ALA A 70 -4.87 5.27 2.06
CA ALA A 70 -4.53 4.89 0.69
C ALA A 70 -4.44 3.37 0.57
N LYS A 71 -4.42 2.88 -0.68
CA LYS A 71 -4.33 1.45 -0.98
C LYS A 71 -3.11 0.84 -0.30
N GLY A 72 -3.33 -0.15 0.58
CA GLY A 72 -2.25 -0.89 1.21
C GLY A 72 -1.74 -2.05 0.36
N LYS A 73 -1.01 -2.96 1.00
CA LYS A 73 -0.62 -4.26 0.43
C LYS A 73 -1.88 -5.01 -0.03
N ASN A 74 -1.88 -5.52 -1.26
CA ASN A 74 -2.97 -6.38 -1.75
C ASN A 74 -2.78 -7.82 -1.26
N THR A 75 -3.77 -8.68 -1.51
CA THR A 75 -3.75 -10.10 -1.10
C THR A 75 -2.63 -10.91 -1.76
N GLY A 76 -2.12 -10.48 -2.91
CA GLY A 76 -0.98 -11.10 -3.60
C GLY A 76 0.39 -10.61 -3.13
N HIS A 77 0.45 -9.65 -2.20
CA HIS A 77 1.70 -9.22 -1.62
C HIS A 77 2.23 -10.30 -0.68
N PHE A 78 3.49 -10.72 -0.86
CA PHE A 78 4.10 -11.72 0.01
C PHE A 78 4.17 -11.20 1.48
N PRO A 79 4.12 -12.10 2.47
CA PRO A 79 4.10 -11.69 3.87
C PRO A 79 5.45 -11.06 4.28
N THR A 80 5.42 -9.80 4.73
CA THR A 80 6.61 -9.09 5.23
C THR A 80 6.25 -7.92 6.13
N THR A 81 7.12 -7.66 7.11
CA THR A 81 7.10 -6.47 7.97
C THR A 81 8.12 -5.41 7.54
N ALA A 82 8.94 -5.68 6.52
CA ALA A 82 9.91 -4.72 6.00
C ALA A 82 9.21 -3.45 5.49
N ALA A 83 9.92 -2.32 5.61
CA ALA A 83 9.46 -1.04 5.09
C ALA A 83 9.33 -1.10 3.56
N CYS A 84 8.31 -0.43 3.00
CA CYS A 84 7.98 -0.49 1.58
C CYS A 84 9.15 -0.11 0.68
N GLU A 85 9.83 0.98 1.06
CA GLU A 85 11.01 1.57 0.44
C GLU A 85 12.25 0.66 0.44
N THR A 86 12.23 -0.44 1.21
CA THR A 86 13.27 -1.48 1.15
C THR A 86 13.24 -2.21 -0.19
N CYS A 87 12.04 -2.38 -0.78
CA CYS A 87 11.84 -3.15 -2.00
C CYS A 87 11.35 -2.28 -3.18
N HIS A 88 10.49 -1.29 -2.90
CA HIS A 88 9.91 -0.41 -3.91
C HIS A 88 10.73 0.88 -4.04
N ARG A 89 11.45 1.01 -5.17
CA ARG A 89 12.34 2.16 -5.41
C ARG A 89 11.70 3.30 -6.21
N SER A 90 10.47 3.11 -6.69
CA SER A 90 9.75 4.10 -7.49
C SER A 90 8.36 4.31 -6.91
N THR A 91 8.02 5.57 -6.66
CA THR A 91 6.68 6.01 -6.25
C THR A 91 5.71 6.15 -7.42
N ILE A 92 6.21 6.06 -8.66
CA ILE A 92 5.39 6.16 -9.88
C ILE A 92 4.92 4.77 -10.32
N THR A 93 5.86 3.88 -10.60
CA THR A 93 5.53 2.55 -11.12
C THR A 93 5.16 1.58 -10.01
N PHE A 94 5.63 1.84 -8.76
CA PHE A 94 5.42 1.07 -7.52
C PHE A 94 5.35 -0.46 -7.69
N SER A 95 6.10 -0.98 -8.66
CA SER A 95 6.10 -2.39 -9.08
C SER A 95 7.52 -2.79 -9.47
N GLY A 96 7.72 -4.08 -9.76
CA GLY A 96 9.04 -4.62 -10.12
C GLY A 96 9.99 -4.83 -8.93
N ALA A 97 9.50 -4.66 -7.69
CA ALA A 97 10.21 -5.10 -6.50
C ALA A 97 10.52 -6.59 -6.60
N LYS A 98 11.78 -6.96 -6.35
CA LYS A 98 12.24 -8.37 -6.37
C LYS A 98 12.57 -8.80 -4.96
N MET A 99 12.16 -10.01 -4.60
CA MET A 99 12.60 -10.57 -3.32
C MET A 99 14.07 -10.94 -3.33
N ASN A 100 14.73 -10.62 -2.23
CA ASN A 100 16.10 -11.04 -1.95
C ASN A 100 16.06 -12.20 -0.94
N HIS A 101 16.60 -13.35 -1.34
CA HIS A 101 16.68 -14.54 -0.49
C HIS A 101 17.87 -14.52 0.50
N THR A 102 18.71 -13.48 0.45
CA THR A 102 19.88 -13.35 1.34
C THR A 102 19.45 -13.37 2.80
N GLY A 103 20.06 -14.26 3.59
CA GLY A 103 19.76 -14.41 5.02
C GLY A 103 18.54 -15.28 5.34
N ILE A 104 17.78 -15.74 4.34
CA ILE A 104 16.67 -16.67 4.54
C ILE A 104 17.22 -18.10 4.52
N ILE A 105 17.14 -18.80 5.66
CA ILE A 105 17.65 -20.17 5.81
C ILE A 105 16.58 -21.19 6.23
N SER A 106 15.39 -20.73 6.58
CA SER A 106 14.28 -21.58 7.06
C SER A 106 12.93 -20.96 6.72
N GLY A 107 11.84 -21.73 6.90
CA GLY A 107 10.48 -21.22 6.71
C GLY A 107 10.07 -21.02 5.25
N CYS A 108 10.73 -21.70 4.30
CA CYS A 108 10.50 -21.51 2.86
C CYS A 108 9.03 -21.75 2.46
N ALA A 109 8.35 -22.69 3.11
CA ALA A 109 6.95 -23.03 2.86
C ALA A 109 5.98 -21.89 3.20
N ALA A 110 6.37 -20.90 4.02
CA ALA A 110 5.52 -19.74 4.29
C ALA A 110 5.31 -18.85 3.04
N CYS A 111 6.28 -18.85 2.12
CA CYS A 111 6.21 -18.12 0.86
C CYS A 111 5.92 -19.04 -0.33
N HIS A 112 6.56 -20.22 -0.36
CA HIS A 112 6.43 -21.21 -1.44
C HIS A 112 5.28 -22.18 -1.16
N ASN A 113 4.06 -21.65 -1.21
CA ASN A 113 2.82 -22.35 -0.89
C ASN A 113 1.81 -22.38 -2.05
N GLY A 114 2.22 -21.92 -3.25
CA GLY A 114 1.35 -21.82 -4.42
C GLY A 114 0.47 -20.57 -4.45
N THR A 115 0.48 -19.73 -3.40
CA THR A 115 -0.22 -18.44 -3.36
C THR A 115 0.72 -17.28 -3.67
N TYR A 116 1.84 -17.18 -2.95
CA TYR A 116 2.79 -16.06 -3.11
C TYR A 116 3.94 -16.38 -4.05
N ALA A 117 4.40 -17.63 -4.01
CA ALA A 117 5.41 -18.18 -4.88
C ALA A 117 5.10 -19.65 -5.15
N GLU A 118 5.70 -20.18 -6.22
CA GLU A 118 5.56 -21.58 -6.60
C GLU A 118 5.90 -22.50 -5.42
N GLY A 119 5.02 -23.46 -5.14
CA GLY A 119 5.19 -24.43 -4.07
C GLY A 119 5.90 -25.70 -4.54
N LYS A 120 5.61 -26.82 -3.89
CA LYS A 120 6.08 -28.13 -4.33
C LYS A 120 5.47 -28.48 -5.71
N PRO A 121 6.27 -28.78 -6.74
CA PRO A 121 5.74 -29.26 -8.02
C PRO A 121 5.09 -30.64 -7.87
N SER A 122 4.33 -31.07 -8.87
CA SER A 122 3.55 -32.32 -8.84
C SER A 122 4.39 -33.59 -8.68
N ASP A 123 5.66 -33.55 -9.09
CA ASP A 123 6.65 -34.62 -8.99
C ASP A 123 7.51 -34.56 -7.71
N HIS A 124 7.25 -33.59 -6.81
CA HIS A 124 7.97 -33.48 -5.56
C HIS A 124 7.69 -34.69 -4.65
N PRO A 125 8.69 -35.27 -3.97
CA PRO A 125 8.50 -36.36 -3.01
C PRO A 125 7.44 -36.00 -1.94
N LYS A 126 6.55 -36.94 -1.65
CA LYS A 126 5.54 -36.76 -0.59
C LYS A 126 6.25 -36.73 0.77
N THR A 127 6.38 -35.54 1.34
CA THR A 127 7.04 -35.32 2.63
C THR A 127 6.41 -34.16 3.40
N SER A 128 6.35 -34.29 4.72
CA SER A 128 6.00 -33.23 5.67
C SER A 128 7.23 -32.55 6.29
N ALA A 129 8.45 -32.99 5.96
CA ALA A 129 9.68 -32.37 6.46
C ALA A 129 9.81 -30.91 6.01
N ALA A 130 10.47 -30.10 6.84
CA ALA A 130 10.79 -28.72 6.52
C ALA A 130 11.69 -28.65 5.28
N CYS A 131 11.50 -27.63 4.44
CA CYS A 131 12.18 -27.48 3.14
C CYS A 131 13.71 -27.50 3.28
N GLU A 132 14.21 -26.77 4.27
CA GLU A 132 15.61 -26.62 4.68
C GLU A 132 16.28 -27.93 5.14
N THR A 133 15.50 -28.99 5.35
CA THR A 133 16.02 -30.34 5.57
C THR A 133 16.70 -30.86 4.30
N CYS A 134 16.10 -30.60 3.14
CA CYS A 134 16.52 -31.15 1.84
C CYS A 134 17.11 -30.09 0.89
N HIS A 135 16.78 -28.81 1.05
CA HIS A 135 17.25 -27.72 0.22
C HIS A 135 18.24 -26.83 0.99
N THR A 136 19.38 -26.53 0.39
CA THR A 136 20.50 -25.88 1.11
C THR A 136 20.44 -24.35 1.09
N ARG A 137 19.76 -23.73 0.12
CA ARG A 137 19.77 -22.27 -0.06
C ARG A 137 18.44 -21.76 -0.58
N ALA A 138 17.96 -20.68 0.03
CA ALA A 138 16.84 -19.93 -0.52
C ALA A 138 17.20 -19.36 -1.90
N GLY A 139 16.29 -19.51 -2.88
CA GLY A 139 16.53 -19.13 -4.28
C GLY A 139 17.19 -20.20 -5.16
N SER A 140 17.55 -21.36 -4.61
CA SER A 140 18.03 -22.52 -5.36
C SER A 140 17.46 -23.79 -4.74
N TRP A 141 16.48 -24.41 -5.41
CA TRP A 141 15.91 -25.70 -5.01
C TRP A 141 16.86 -26.89 -5.20
N SER A 142 18.16 -26.63 -5.30
CA SER A 142 19.20 -27.65 -5.32
C SER A 142 19.14 -28.48 -4.04
N ARG A 143 19.13 -29.80 -4.23
CA ARG A 143 19.14 -30.79 -3.16
C ARG A 143 20.49 -30.73 -2.42
N LYS A 144 20.48 -31.10 -1.13
CA LYS A 144 21.72 -31.37 -0.37
C LYS A 144 22.48 -32.54 -0.98
#